data_AF-A0A9W4RZ47-F1
#
_entry.id   AF-A0A9W4RZ47-F1
#
_cell.length_a   1.000
_cell.length_b   1.000
_cell.length_c   1.000
_cell.angle_alpha   90.00
_cell.angle_beta   90.00
_cell.angle_gamma   90.00
#
_symmetry.space_group_name_H-M   'P 1'
#
loop_
_entity.id
_entity.type
_entity.pdbx_description
1 polymer ?
#
loop_
_entity_poly.entity_id
_entity_poly.type
_entity_poly.pdbx_seq_one_letter_code
_entity_poly.pdbx_strand_id
1 'polypeptide(L)'
;MNRSRFTVQNVWDVKRRIYQSLQHSMAILKGSAVFTAIASLGAIAVPAAATVPTTLTPEYLATAGNNTLFTRWRPRSHFLGPHSWMNDPCGAVYDPATETYHLHYQFHPNHVNWGNVSWGHAVSKDLFHWTDVRDWSNDSSVSIAAGRYPSGPLSQFTGTTQVVNTEGQNDGTLLTFGTGIHALPTNWKQPYITGTEVQAMFTSDDHGETWQEIGTVIYGPPEGWNVTGFRDPSFFPSTDLDALLP
;
A
#
# COMPACT_ATOMS: atom_id res chain seq x y z
N MET A 1 -34.14 1.31 -22.17
CA MET A 1 -33.43 1.00 -20.91
C MET A 1 -31.93 1.08 -21.19
N ASN A 2 -31.28 2.22 -20.93
CA ASN A 2 -29.85 2.41 -21.17
C ASN A 2 -29.15 2.61 -19.82
N ARG A 3 -28.32 1.65 -19.41
CA ARG A 3 -27.45 1.76 -18.25
C ARG A 3 -26.12 2.39 -18.70
N SER A 4 -25.83 3.58 -18.20
CA SER A 4 -24.54 4.25 -18.36
C SER A 4 -23.45 3.47 -17.60
N ARG A 5 -22.42 3.02 -18.32
CA ARG A 5 -21.19 2.47 -17.73
C ARG A 5 -20.30 3.64 -17.28
N PHE A 6 -20.06 3.74 -15.99
CA PHE A 6 -18.97 4.57 -15.46
C PHE A 6 -17.64 3.84 -15.69
N THR A 7 -16.73 4.45 -16.43
CA THR A 7 -15.36 3.96 -16.62
C THR A 7 -14.38 4.70 -15.71
N VAL A 8 -13.26 4.05 -15.35
CA VAL A 8 -12.21 4.55 -14.45
C VAL A 8 -11.66 5.92 -14.88
N GLN A 9 -11.68 6.22 -16.18
CA GLN A 9 -11.30 7.53 -16.73
C GLN A 9 -12.13 8.69 -16.16
N ASN A 10 -13.42 8.45 -15.88
CA ASN A 10 -14.35 9.48 -15.40
C ASN A 10 -14.04 9.94 -13.97
N VAL A 11 -13.37 9.12 -13.15
CA VAL A 11 -13.01 9.46 -11.77
C VAL A 11 -11.79 10.38 -11.73
N TRP A 12 -10.81 10.13 -12.60
CA TRP A 12 -9.60 10.94 -12.71
C TRP A 12 -9.86 12.33 -13.29
N ASP A 13 -10.78 12.43 -14.25
CA ASP A 13 -11.19 13.72 -14.83
C ASP A 13 -11.95 14.62 -13.86
N VAL A 14 -12.66 14.04 -12.88
CA VAL A 14 -13.32 14.78 -11.80
C VAL A 14 -12.30 15.28 -10.79
N LYS A 15 -11.33 14.45 -10.38
CA LYS A 15 -10.24 14.87 -9.47
C LYS A 15 -9.38 15.99 -10.07
N ARG A 16 -9.08 15.92 -11.37
CA ARG A 16 -8.26 16.93 -12.07
C ARG A 16 -8.97 18.29 -12.16
N ARG A 17 -10.30 18.31 -12.38
CA ARG A 17 -11.10 19.55 -12.39
C ARG A 17 -11.19 20.22 -11.02
N ILE A 18 -11.32 19.44 -9.95
CA ILE A 18 -11.35 19.97 -8.57
C ILE A 18 -10.00 20.61 -8.23
N TYR A 19 -8.89 19.96 -8.59
CA TYR A 19 -7.56 20.50 -8.36
C TYR A 19 -7.29 21.80 -9.14
N GLN A 20 -7.70 21.87 -10.41
CA GLN A 20 -7.56 23.08 -11.23
C GLN A 20 -8.47 24.23 -10.76
N SER A 21 -9.66 23.93 -10.24
CA SER A 21 -10.56 24.91 -9.62
C SER A 21 -9.94 25.53 -8.37
N LEU A 22 -9.27 24.72 -7.53
CA LEU A 22 -8.62 25.21 -6.30
C LEU A 22 -7.42 26.11 -6.59
N GLN A 23 -6.65 25.80 -7.65
CA GLN A 23 -5.53 26.63 -8.09
C GLN A 23 -5.98 27.99 -8.67
N HIS A 24 -7.11 28.03 -9.37
CA HIS A 24 -7.70 29.29 -9.87
C HIS A 24 -8.24 30.18 -8.73
N SER A 25 -8.78 29.59 -7.67
CA SER A 25 -9.28 30.35 -6.50
C SER A 25 -8.16 30.99 -5.67
N MET A 26 -6.95 30.41 -5.67
CA MET A 26 -5.80 30.94 -4.93
C MET A 26 -5.05 32.07 -5.67
N ALA A 27 -5.25 32.23 -6.98
CA ALA A 27 -4.59 33.26 -7.78
C ALA A 27 -5.23 34.66 -7.66
N ILE A 28 -6.45 34.77 -7.11
CA ILE A 28 -7.21 36.04 -7.05
C ILE A 28 -6.89 36.87 -5.78
N LEU A 29 -6.10 36.33 -4.84
CA LEU A 29 -5.84 36.95 -3.53
C LEU A 29 -4.46 37.64 -3.40
N LYS A 30 -4.00 38.32 -4.45
CA LYS A 30 -2.84 39.25 -4.38
C LYS A 30 -3.19 40.61 -4.96
N GLY A 31 -3.84 41.45 -4.16
CA GLY A 31 -4.15 42.85 -4.46
C GLY A 31 -4.59 43.61 -3.20
N SER A 32 -3.99 44.77 -2.97
CA SER A 32 -3.89 45.48 -1.69
C SER A 32 -5.17 46.12 -1.11
N ALA A 33 -5.25 46.09 0.24
CA ALA A 33 -5.81 47.06 1.22
C ALA A 33 -7.30 47.46 1.22
N VAL A 34 -7.98 47.27 2.37
CA VAL A 34 -8.52 48.33 3.27
C VAL A 34 -9.20 47.69 4.50
N PHE A 35 -9.11 48.42 5.62
CA PHE A 35 -9.36 48.11 7.03
C PHE A 35 -10.82 47.75 7.46
N THR A 36 -10.88 46.96 8.54
CA THR A 36 -11.97 46.80 9.54
C THR A 36 -13.19 45.96 9.16
N ALA A 37 -13.12 44.66 9.45
CA ALA A 37 -14.28 43.88 9.88
C ALA A 37 -13.85 43.04 11.09
N ILE A 38 -14.57 43.23 12.20
CA ILE A 38 -14.42 42.51 13.46
C ILE A 38 -14.42 41.00 13.15
N ALA A 39 -13.29 40.35 13.38
CA ALA A 39 -13.17 38.91 13.30
C ALA A 39 -13.87 38.27 14.50
N SER A 40 -15.19 38.20 14.46
CA SER A 40 -15.92 37.12 15.14
C SER A 40 -15.87 35.90 14.22
N LEU A 41 -14.66 35.35 14.02
CA LEU A 41 -14.52 33.94 13.72
C LEU A 41 -14.95 33.23 14.99
N GLY A 42 -16.25 32.88 15.06
CA GLY A 42 -16.71 31.92 16.03
C GLY A 42 -15.77 30.73 15.91
N ALA A 43 -15.00 30.47 16.97
CA ALA A 43 -14.28 29.23 17.11
C ALA A 43 -15.32 28.14 16.84
N ILE A 44 -15.22 27.48 15.70
CA ILE A 44 -15.93 26.22 15.50
C ILE A 44 -15.36 25.37 16.60
N ALA A 45 -16.11 25.23 17.69
CA ALA A 45 -15.73 24.38 18.79
C ALA A 45 -15.50 23.01 18.16
N VAL A 46 -14.23 22.63 18.03
CA VAL A 46 -13.88 21.24 17.76
C VAL A 46 -14.51 20.50 18.93
N PRO A 47 -15.57 19.71 18.73
CA PRO A 47 -16.21 19.04 19.84
C PRO A 47 -15.11 18.26 20.56
N ALA A 48 -14.99 18.48 21.87
CA ALA A 48 -14.05 17.74 22.69
C ALA A 48 -14.24 16.26 22.36
N ALA A 49 -13.15 15.58 21.98
CA ALA A 49 -13.21 14.17 21.62
C ALA A 49 -13.97 13.44 22.73
N ALA A 50 -15.12 12.85 22.39
CA ALA A 50 -15.98 12.20 23.36
C ALA A 50 -15.12 11.18 24.12
N THR A 51 -15.03 11.34 25.44
CA THR A 51 -14.22 10.47 26.27
C THR A 51 -14.74 9.04 26.15
N VAL A 52 -13.91 8.15 25.59
CA VAL A 52 -14.24 6.72 25.49
C VAL A 52 -14.47 6.19 26.92
N PRO A 53 -15.64 5.58 27.21
CA PRO A 53 -15.95 5.12 28.54
C PRO A 53 -15.01 3.98 28.96
N THR A 54 -14.64 3.93 30.24
CA THR A 54 -13.79 2.88 30.78
C THR A 54 -14.42 1.50 30.60
N THR A 55 -15.74 1.40 30.79
CA THR A 55 -16.52 0.19 30.52
C THR A 55 -17.26 0.35 29.20
N LEU A 56 -17.01 -0.56 28.24
CA LEU A 56 -17.76 -0.59 27.00
C LEU A 56 -19.08 -1.32 27.22
N THR A 57 -20.18 -0.70 26.81
CA THR A 57 -21.51 -1.33 26.80
C THR A 57 -21.94 -1.60 25.35
N PRO A 58 -22.84 -2.56 25.11
CA PRO A 58 -23.42 -2.76 23.79
C PRO A 58 -24.04 -1.50 23.18
N GLU A 59 -24.66 -0.65 24.00
CA GLU A 59 -25.30 0.61 23.57
C GLU A 59 -24.26 1.63 23.08
N TYR A 60 -23.12 1.72 23.77
CA TYR A 60 -22.01 2.55 23.31
C TYR A 60 -21.46 2.01 21.99
N LEU A 61 -21.17 0.71 21.90
CA LEU A 61 -20.62 0.09 20.69
C LEU A 61 -21.55 0.25 19.48
N ALA A 62 -22.86 0.21 19.67
CA ALA A 62 -23.85 0.41 18.61
C ALA A 62 -23.85 1.83 18.02
N THR A 63 -23.33 2.82 18.75
CA THR A 63 -23.34 4.24 18.37
C THR A 63 -21.95 4.86 18.23
N ALA A 64 -20.91 4.10 18.56
CA ALA A 64 -19.53 4.51 18.47
C ALA A 64 -19.15 4.84 17.02
N GLY A 65 -18.65 6.06 16.80
CA GLY A 65 -18.13 6.47 15.50
C GLY A 65 -16.85 5.70 15.10
N ASN A 66 -16.49 5.81 13.83
CA ASN A 66 -15.25 5.23 13.30
C ASN A 66 -14.04 5.68 14.13
N ASN A 67 -13.12 4.76 14.39
CA ASN A 67 -11.85 5.00 15.10
C ASN A 67 -11.97 5.53 16.55
N THR A 68 -13.18 5.59 17.13
CA THR A 68 -13.35 5.97 18.54
C THR A 68 -12.57 5.08 19.50
N LEU A 69 -12.39 3.81 19.16
CA LEU A 69 -11.63 2.82 19.95
C LEU A 69 -10.19 2.60 19.47
N PHE A 70 -9.68 3.42 18.56
CA PHE A 70 -8.42 3.17 17.84
C PHE A 70 -7.23 2.86 18.75
N THR A 71 -7.09 3.56 19.88
CA THR A 71 -5.96 3.39 20.80
C THR A 71 -6.21 2.38 21.93
N ARG A 72 -7.45 1.91 22.11
CA ARG A 72 -7.86 1.14 23.31
C ARG A 72 -7.14 -0.20 23.43
N TRP A 73 -6.96 -0.88 22.30
CA TRP A 73 -6.33 -2.21 22.23
C TRP A 73 -5.16 -2.26 21.26
N ARG A 74 -4.71 -1.11 20.76
CA ARG A 74 -3.63 -1.04 19.77
C ARG A 74 -2.29 -1.35 20.44
N PRO A 75 -1.55 -2.36 19.94
CA PRO A 75 -0.20 -2.65 20.43
C PRO A 75 0.73 -1.44 20.29
N ARG A 76 1.76 -1.37 21.13
CA ARG A 76 2.77 -0.29 21.10
C ARG A 76 4.22 -0.78 21.01
N SER A 77 4.42 -2.09 21.05
CA SER A 77 5.74 -2.74 21.10
C SER A 77 5.88 -3.87 20.07
N HIS A 78 5.10 -3.81 19.00
CA HIS A 78 5.14 -4.74 17.86
C HIS A 78 5.05 -3.90 16.59
N PHE A 79 5.59 -4.42 15.48
CA PHE A 79 5.37 -3.80 14.19
C PHE A 79 3.88 -3.83 13.82
N LEU A 80 3.39 -2.71 13.29
CA LEU A 80 2.03 -2.55 12.81
C LEU A 80 1.97 -1.35 11.88
N GLY A 81 1.18 -1.45 10.80
CA GLY A 81 0.92 -0.33 9.91
C GLY A 81 0.21 0.83 10.65
N PRO A 82 0.30 2.06 10.14
CA PRO A 82 -0.09 3.27 10.86
C PRO A 82 -1.58 3.34 11.21
N HIS A 83 -2.44 2.63 10.47
CA HIS A 83 -3.88 2.49 10.73
C HIS A 83 -4.45 1.36 9.84
N SER A 84 -5.77 1.21 9.80
CA SER A 84 -6.47 0.41 8.79
C SER A 84 -6.13 -1.09 8.75
N TRP A 85 -6.52 -1.76 7.66
CA TRP A 85 -6.24 -3.16 7.38
C TRP A 85 -4.80 -3.35 6.95
N MET A 86 -4.13 -4.30 7.61
CA MET A 86 -2.86 -4.86 7.20
C MET A 86 -2.90 -6.38 7.32
N ASN A 87 -2.06 -7.08 6.58
CA ASN A 87 -1.87 -8.52 6.76
C ASN A 87 -0.42 -8.94 6.53
N ASP A 88 -0.15 -9.70 5.47
CA ASP A 88 1.09 -10.42 5.25
C ASP A 88 2.30 -9.47 5.28
N PRO A 89 3.37 -9.80 6.02
CA PRO A 89 4.66 -9.17 5.79
C PRO A 89 5.17 -9.58 4.40
N CYS A 90 5.78 -8.64 3.69
CA CYS A 90 6.35 -8.86 2.37
C CYS A 90 7.66 -8.08 2.21
N GLY A 91 8.43 -8.40 1.18
CA GLY A 91 9.60 -7.60 0.75
C GLY A 91 10.60 -7.25 1.85
N ALA A 92 10.76 -8.12 2.86
CA ALA A 92 11.68 -7.89 3.97
C ALA A 92 13.12 -8.11 3.51
N VAL A 93 13.98 -7.11 3.69
CA VAL A 93 15.38 -7.16 3.23
C VAL A 93 16.26 -6.24 4.08
N TYR A 94 17.54 -6.59 4.24
CA TYR A 94 18.55 -5.69 4.80
C TYR A 94 19.36 -5.08 3.66
N ASP A 95 19.36 -3.75 3.58
CA ASP A 95 20.19 -2.98 2.66
C ASP A 95 21.54 -2.65 3.34
N PRO A 96 22.65 -3.29 2.92
CA PRO A 96 23.97 -3.02 3.48
C PRO A 96 24.54 -1.66 3.06
N ALA A 97 24.08 -1.06 1.96
CA ALA A 97 24.57 0.25 1.51
C ALA A 97 24.12 1.36 2.45
N THR A 98 22.91 1.23 2.99
CA THR A 98 22.35 2.21 3.94
C THR A 98 22.35 1.72 5.39
N GLU A 99 22.70 0.46 5.65
CA GLU A 99 22.55 -0.22 6.94
C GLU A 99 21.11 -0.19 7.45
N THR A 100 20.15 -0.53 6.59
CA THR A 100 18.71 -0.38 6.87
C THR A 100 17.97 -1.69 6.67
N TYR A 101 17.12 -2.06 7.64
CA TYR A 101 16.12 -3.10 7.45
C TYR A 101 14.88 -2.48 6.82
N HIS A 102 14.45 -3.01 5.68
CA HIS A 102 13.19 -2.66 5.03
C HIS A 102 12.16 -3.75 5.37
N LEU A 103 10.95 -3.33 5.70
CA LEU A 103 9.81 -4.22 5.87
C LEU A 103 8.61 -3.65 5.11
N HIS A 104 8.08 -4.44 4.19
CA HIS A 104 6.80 -4.17 3.57
C HIS A 104 5.71 -5.03 4.21
N TYR A 105 4.47 -4.59 4.01
CA TYR A 105 3.29 -5.31 4.46
C TYR A 105 2.13 -5.05 3.52
N GLN A 106 1.28 -6.06 3.31
CA GLN A 106 0.03 -5.85 2.61
C GLN A 106 -0.85 -4.87 3.38
N PHE A 107 -1.38 -3.86 2.68
CA PHE A 107 -2.00 -2.68 3.25
C PHE A 107 -3.21 -2.23 2.43
N HIS A 108 -4.28 -1.85 3.13
CA HIS A 108 -5.49 -1.26 2.52
C HIS A 108 -5.89 0.00 3.31
N PRO A 109 -5.33 1.18 2.96
CA PRO A 109 -5.55 2.42 3.70
C PRO A 109 -7.03 2.80 3.72
N ASN A 110 -7.45 3.43 4.82
CA ASN A 110 -8.81 3.90 5.08
C ASN A 110 -9.89 2.81 5.15
N HIS A 111 -9.50 1.54 5.19
CA HIS A 111 -10.41 0.40 5.28
C HIS A 111 -10.00 -0.52 6.43
N VAL A 112 -10.94 -1.34 6.91
CA VAL A 112 -10.70 -2.35 7.98
C VAL A 112 -10.88 -3.77 7.49
N ASN A 113 -11.14 -3.95 6.19
CA ASN A 113 -11.29 -5.23 5.53
C ASN A 113 -10.29 -5.32 4.37
N TRP A 114 -9.98 -6.55 3.99
CA TRP A 114 -9.21 -6.85 2.80
C TRP A 114 -9.85 -6.26 1.53
N GLY A 115 -9.01 -5.81 0.59
CA GLY A 115 -9.39 -5.27 -0.71
C GLY A 115 -8.32 -4.33 -1.24
N ASN A 116 -8.30 -4.09 -2.56
CA ASN A 116 -7.36 -3.16 -3.22
C ASN A 116 -5.93 -3.22 -2.63
N VAL A 117 -5.42 -4.44 -2.44
CA VAL A 117 -4.24 -4.66 -1.60
C VAL A 117 -3.04 -4.00 -2.24
N SER A 118 -2.39 -3.12 -1.48
CA SER A 118 -1.15 -2.48 -1.86
C SER A 118 -0.07 -2.81 -0.85
N TRP A 119 1.17 -2.41 -1.07
CA TRP A 119 2.24 -2.55 -0.06
C TRP A 119 2.42 -1.24 0.70
N GLY A 120 2.37 -1.31 2.03
CA GLY A 120 2.95 -0.29 2.91
C GLY A 120 4.43 -0.57 3.15
N HIS A 121 5.19 0.43 3.61
CA HIS A 121 6.64 0.33 3.77
C HIS A 121 7.15 1.10 4.98
N ALA A 122 7.95 0.41 5.80
CA ALA A 122 8.68 1.00 6.91
C ALA A 122 10.11 0.50 6.95
N VAL A 123 10.97 1.28 7.59
CA VAL A 123 12.39 0.99 7.76
C VAL A 123 12.81 1.00 9.22
N SER A 124 13.87 0.26 9.54
CA SER A 124 14.45 0.20 10.88
C SER A 124 15.96 0.08 10.83
N LYS A 125 16.62 0.57 11.88
CA LYS A 125 18.06 0.36 12.13
C LYS A 125 18.35 -0.78 13.11
N ASP A 126 17.35 -1.21 13.87
CA ASP A 126 17.53 -2.12 15.00
C ASP A 126 16.47 -3.22 15.11
N LEU A 127 15.51 -3.29 14.19
CA LEU A 127 14.34 -4.17 14.17
C LEU A 127 13.31 -3.93 15.30
N PHE A 128 13.53 -2.94 16.17
CA PHE A 128 12.63 -2.56 17.26
C PHE A 128 11.88 -1.26 16.96
N HIS A 129 12.61 -0.24 16.49
CA HIS A 129 12.07 1.07 16.15
C HIS A 129 11.90 1.20 14.65
N TRP A 130 10.70 1.58 14.23
CA TRP A 130 10.31 1.62 12.83
C TRP A 130 9.87 3.03 12.45
N THR A 131 10.26 3.45 11.25
CA THR A 131 9.86 4.71 10.63
C THR A 131 9.16 4.39 9.31
N ASP A 132 7.93 4.86 9.15
CA ASP A 132 7.25 4.80 7.85
C ASP A 132 8.03 5.61 6.81
N VAL A 133 8.26 5.04 5.62
CA VAL A 133 9.05 5.70 4.56
C VAL A 133 8.29 6.87 3.94
N ARG A 134 6.95 6.81 3.95
CA ARG A 134 6.08 7.87 3.42
C ARG A 134 5.08 8.34 4.46
N ASP A 135 4.44 9.47 4.17
CA ASP A 135 3.52 10.12 5.11
C ASP A 135 2.30 9.22 5.40
N TRP A 136 2.22 8.80 6.67
CA TRP A 136 1.14 8.00 7.20
C TRP A 136 -0.20 8.75 7.26
N SER A 137 -0.19 10.08 7.23
CA SER A 137 -1.39 10.91 7.40
C SER A 137 -2.29 10.96 6.16
N ASN A 138 -1.84 10.38 5.05
CA ASN A 138 -2.58 10.34 3.80
C ASN A 138 -2.28 9.05 3.00
N ASP A 139 -2.89 8.94 1.81
CA ASP A 139 -2.74 7.77 0.92
C ASP A 139 -1.32 7.60 0.33
N SER A 140 -0.36 8.49 0.65
CA SER A 140 1.03 8.36 0.21
C SER A 140 1.81 7.26 0.92
N SER A 141 1.31 6.73 2.04
CA SER A 141 1.88 5.59 2.79
C SER A 141 2.06 4.30 1.98
N VAL A 142 1.47 4.22 0.79
CA VAL A 142 1.62 3.10 -0.15
C VAL A 142 2.92 3.22 -0.97
N SER A 143 3.74 2.17 -0.98
CA SER A 143 4.93 2.06 -1.83
C SER A 143 4.59 1.45 -3.21
N ILE A 144 4.07 0.22 -3.23
CA ILE A 144 3.62 -0.50 -4.44
C ILE A 144 2.09 -0.56 -4.44
N ALA A 145 1.46 0.31 -5.23
CA ALA A 145 0.01 0.50 -5.25
C ALA A 145 -0.73 -0.44 -6.21
N ALA A 146 -1.83 -1.03 -5.75
CA ALA A 146 -2.84 -1.64 -6.62
C ALA A 146 -3.40 -0.62 -7.62
N GLY A 147 -3.68 -1.06 -8.85
CA GLY A 147 -4.26 -0.22 -9.89
C GLY A 147 -3.32 0.82 -10.50
N ARG A 148 -2.13 1.04 -9.92
CA ARG A 148 -1.08 1.90 -10.49
C ARG A 148 -0.31 1.21 -11.60
N TYR A 149 -0.08 -0.09 -11.45
CA TYR A 149 0.78 -0.88 -12.32
C TYR A 149 -0.03 -1.87 -13.16
N PRO A 150 0.20 -1.97 -14.49
CA PRO A 150 -0.36 -2.99 -15.35
C PRO A 150 -0.27 -4.43 -14.83
N SER A 151 0.79 -4.80 -14.10
CA SER A 151 0.93 -6.13 -13.51
C SER A 151 -0.10 -6.45 -12.42
N GLY A 152 -0.63 -5.46 -11.70
CA GLY A 152 -1.56 -5.69 -10.59
C GLY A 152 -2.69 -4.64 -10.56
N PRO A 153 -3.60 -4.67 -11.55
CA PRO A 153 -4.66 -3.67 -11.66
C PRO A 153 -5.72 -3.81 -10.55
N LEU A 154 -5.86 -4.98 -9.92
CA LEU A 154 -6.82 -5.19 -8.82
C LEU A 154 -6.17 -5.19 -7.44
N SER A 155 -5.00 -5.80 -7.31
CA SER A 155 -4.26 -5.95 -6.06
C SER A 155 -2.82 -6.35 -6.32
N GLN A 156 -1.95 -6.05 -5.36
CA GLN A 156 -0.55 -6.46 -5.28
C GLN A 156 -0.37 -7.31 -4.03
N PHE A 157 -0.18 -8.60 -4.23
CA PHE A 157 0.00 -9.61 -3.19
C PHE A 157 1.47 -9.75 -2.81
N THR A 158 1.76 -10.70 -1.92
CA THR A 158 3.07 -10.88 -1.29
C THR A 158 4.16 -11.20 -2.31
N GLY A 159 5.39 -11.01 -1.87
CA GLY A 159 6.59 -11.18 -2.66
C GLY A 159 7.83 -10.99 -1.79
N THR A 160 9.00 -11.18 -2.38
CA THR A 160 10.31 -10.98 -1.73
C THR A 160 11.11 -9.89 -2.41
N THR A 161 12.04 -9.31 -1.67
CA THR A 161 12.97 -8.29 -2.15
C THR A 161 14.40 -8.75 -1.90
N GLN A 162 15.31 -8.44 -2.82
CA GLN A 162 16.75 -8.66 -2.68
C GLN A 162 17.51 -7.38 -3.07
N VAL A 163 18.70 -7.19 -2.52
CA VAL A 163 19.60 -6.06 -2.85
C VAL A 163 20.48 -6.43 -4.04
N VAL A 164 19.84 -6.58 -5.19
CA VAL A 164 20.49 -6.87 -6.46
C VAL A 164 19.76 -6.14 -7.58
N ASN A 165 20.45 -5.80 -8.66
CA ASN A 165 19.84 -5.37 -9.90
C ASN A 165 19.32 -6.56 -10.72
N THR A 166 18.78 -6.29 -11.91
CA THR A 166 18.22 -7.31 -12.81
C THR A 166 19.26 -8.28 -13.39
N GLU A 167 20.54 -7.97 -13.25
CA GLU A 167 21.67 -8.81 -13.66
C GLU A 167 22.22 -9.65 -12.49
N GLY A 168 21.63 -9.51 -11.30
CA GLY A 168 22.06 -10.21 -10.08
C GLY A 168 23.25 -9.56 -9.38
N GLN A 169 23.66 -8.35 -9.79
CA GLN A 169 24.77 -7.63 -9.18
C GLN A 169 24.26 -6.79 -8.00
N ASN A 170 25.05 -6.69 -6.93
CA ASN A 170 24.76 -5.80 -5.81
C ASN A 170 25.36 -4.42 -6.09
N ASP A 171 24.54 -3.51 -6.61
CA ASP A 171 24.86 -2.10 -6.89
C ASP A 171 24.04 -1.12 -6.01
N GLY A 172 23.33 -1.65 -5.01
CA GLY A 172 22.40 -0.91 -4.17
C GLY A 172 20.96 -0.87 -4.65
N THR A 173 20.65 -1.38 -5.86
CA THR A 173 19.26 -1.52 -6.31
C THR A 173 18.52 -2.55 -5.46
N LEU A 174 17.28 -2.22 -5.09
CA LEU A 174 16.34 -3.17 -4.51
C LEU A 174 15.48 -3.75 -5.63
N LEU A 175 15.53 -5.07 -5.79
CA LEU A 175 14.70 -5.80 -6.74
C LEU A 175 13.63 -6.58 -5.97
N THR A 176 12.36 -6.30 -6.29
CA THR A 176 11.20 -6.97 -5.71
C THR A 176 10.55 -7.86 -6.76
N PHE A 177 10.19 -9.08 -6.33
CA PHE A 177 9.34 -9.98 -7.07
C PHE A 177 8.04 -10.17 -6.30
N GLY A 178 6.90 -9.78 -6.86
CA GLY A 178 5.59 -9.86 -6.19
C GLY A 178 4.49 -10.40 -7.09
N THR A 179 3.37 -10.77 -6.49
CA THR A 179 2.20 -11.26 -7.22
C THR A 179 1.24 -10.13 -7.58
N GLY A 180 1.00 -9.94 -8.87
CA GLY A 180 -0.05 -9.06 -9.37
C GLY A 180 -1.36 -9.80 -9.61
N ILE A 181 -2.48 -9.17 -9.26
CA ILE A 181 -3.83 -9.75 -9.39
C ILE A 181 -4.61 -9.11 -10.53
N HIS A 182 -5.01 -9.94 -11.49
CA HIS A 182 -5.78 -9.54 -12.68
C HIS A 182 -7.24 -9.96 -12.65
N ALA A 183 -7.60 -10.96 -11.86
CA ALA A 183 -8.98 -11.43 -11.70
C ALA A 183 -9.30 -11.82 -10.25
N LEU A 184 -10.58 -11.99 -9.96
CA LEU A 184 -11.10 -12.47 -8.68
C LEU A 184 -12.28 -13.42 -8.96
N PRO A 185 -12.59 -14.36 -8.05
CA PRO A 185 -11.94 -14.59 -6.76
C PRO A 185 -10.64 -15.41 -6.86
N THR A 186 -9.71 -15.15 -5.95
CA THR A 186 -8.61 -16.06 -5.63
C THR A 186 -9.05 -16.95 -4.46
N ASN A 187 -9.42 -18.20 -4.75
CA ASN A 187 -9.89 -19.12 -3.70
C ASN A 187 -9.59 -20.58 -4.04
N TRP A 188 -8.85 -21.25 -3.17
CA TRP A 188 -8.45 -22.66 -3.34
C TRP A 188 -9.62 -23.65 -3.44
N LYS A 189 -10.82 -23.27 -2.96
CA LYS A 189 -12.04 -24.08 -3.05
C LYS A 189 -12.75 -23.98 -4.40
N GLN A 190 -12.26 -23.14 -5.31
CA GLN A 190 -12.83 -22.93 -6.63
C GLN A 190 -11.80 -23.29 -7.71
N PRO A 191 -12.24 -23.67 -8.93
CA PRO A 191 -11.32 -23.86 -10.05
C PRO A 191 -10.46 -22.62 -10.28
N TYR A 192 -9.15 -22.80 -10.40
CA TYR A 192 -8.23 -21.70 -10.67
C TYR A 192 -8.46 -21.14 -12.07
N ILE A 193 -8.49 -19.81 -12.18
CA ILE A 193 -8.61 -19.11 -13.45
C ILE A 193 -7.19 -18.70 -13.86
N THR A 194 -6.64 -19.31 -14.92
CA THR A 194 -5.30 -18.98 -15.42
C THR A 194 -5.17 -17.50 -15.74
N GLY A 195 -4.05 -16.90 -15.33
CA GLY A 195 -3.79 -15.46 -15.47
C GLY A 195 -4.42 -14.60 -14.37
N THR A 196 -5.07 -15.19 -13.36
CA THR A 196 -5.57 -14.45 -12.18
C THR A 196 -4.44 -13.89 -11.35
N GLU A 197 -3.43 -14.72 -11.08
CA GLU A 197 -2.25 -14.40 -10.30
C GLU A 197 -1.05 -14.49 -11.24
N VAL A 198 -0.33 -13.39 -11.41
CA VAL A 198 0.89 -13.31 -12.22
C VAL A 198 2.04 -12.83 -11.35
N GLN A 199 3.29 -13.09 -11.76
CA GLN A 199 4.47 -12.64 -11.03
C GLN A 199 5.12 -11.49 -11.77
N ALA A 200 5.35 -10.37 -11.07
CA ALA A 200 5.88 -9.13 -11.63
C ALA A 200 7.05 -8.59 -10.83
N MET A 201 7.97 -7.93 -11.53
CA MET A 201 9.19 -7.39 -10.95
C MET A 201 9.15 -5.86 -10.85
N PHE A 202 9.73 -5.34 -9.79
CA PHE A 202 9.85 -3.92 -9.51
C PHE A 202 11.26 -3.60 -9.03
N THR A 203 11.78 -2.42 -9.38
CA THR A 203 13.08 -1.93 -8.89
C THR A 203 12.92 -0.63 -8.14
N SER A 204 13.83 -0.41 -7.20
CA SER A 204 14.07 0.87 -6.55
C SER A 204 15.56 1.16 -6.56
N ASP A 205 15.93 2.32 -7.11
CA ASP A 205 17.32 2.82 -7.17
C ASP A 205 17.55 3.94 -6.15
N ASP A 206 16.58 4.17 -5.26
CA ASP A 206 16.56 5.17 -4.19
C ASP A 206 16.30 4.53 -2.83
N HIS A 207 16.83 3.32 -2.62
CA HIS A 207 16.78 2.58 -1.35
C HIS A 207 15.36 2.36 -0.81
N GLY A 208 14.41 2.10 -1.70
CA GLY A 208 13.02 1.74 -1.39
C GLY A 208 12.06 2.93 -1.29
N GLU A 209 12.52 4.17 -1.50
CA GLU A 209 11.67 5.36 -1.47
C GLU A 209 10.64 5.37 -2.62
N THR A 210 11.05 4.98 -3.84
CA THR A 210 10.17 4.86 -5.00
C THR A 210 10.40 3.57 -5.78
N TRP A 211 9.35 3.12 -6.49
CA TRP A 211 9.33 1.84 -7.19
C TRP A 211 8.92 2.02 -8.65
N GLN A 212 9.73 1.45 -9.54
CA GLN A 212 9.49 1.34 -10.97
C GLN A 212 9.11 -0.10 -11.30
N GLU A 213 8.11 -0.29 -12.16
CA GLU A 213 7.73 -1.62 -12.64
C GLU A 213 8.62 -2.00 -13.82
N ILE A 214 9.18 -3.21 -13.77
CA ILE A 214 9.80 -3.87 -14.92
C ILE A 214 8.71 -4.52 -15.78
N GLY A 215 7.75 -5.19 -15.12
CA GLY A 215 6.58 -5.79 -15.75
C GLY A 215 6.27 -7.19 -15.23
N THR A 216 5.26 -7.82 -15.81
CA THR A 216 4.96 -9.24 -15.58
C THR A 216 6.03 -10.10 -16.23
N VAL A 217 6.68 -10.95 -15.44
CA VAL A 217 7.75 -11.86 -15.90
C VAL A 217 7.33 -13.33 -15.87
N ILE A 218 6.32 -13.71 -15.09
CA ILE A 218 5.70 -15.04 -15.13
C ILE A 218 4.17 -14.90 -15.18
N TYR A 219 3.57 -15.31 -16.29
CA TYR A 219 2.15 -15.07 -16.58
C TYR A 219 1.17 -16.10 -15.99
N GLY A 220 1.67 -17.21 -15.45
CA GLY A 220 0.81 -18.25 -14.92
C GLY A 220 1.59 -19.47 -14.44
N PRO A 221 0.87 -20.46 -13.88
CA PRO A 221 1.47 -21.69 -13.39
C PRO A 221 2.10 -22.51 -14.54
N PRO A 222 2.97 -23.49 -14.21
CA PRO A 222 3.50 -24.42 -15.19
C PRO A 222 2.40 -25.09 -16.03
N GLU A 223 2.70 -25.32 -17.31
CA GLU A 223 1.72 -25.86 -18.25
C GLU A 223 1.17 -27.22 -17.78
N GLY A 224 -0.14 -27.40 -17.88
CA GLY A 224 -0.84 -28.63 -17.50
C GLY A 224 -1.10 -28.80 -16.00
N TRP A 225 -0.67 -27.86 -15.15
CA TRP A 225 -0.88 -27.97 -13.71
C TRP A 225 -2.26 -27.44 -13.30
N ASN A 226 -3.01 -28.27 -12.56
CA ASN A 226 -4.24 -27.85 -11.90
C ASN A 226 -3.93 -27.29 -10.51
N VAL A 227 -3.55 -26.02 -10.44
CA VAL A 227 -3.16 -25.35 -9.19
C VAL A 227 -4.37 -24.82 -8.43
N THR A 228 -4.23 -24.66 -7.11
CA THR A 228 -5.22 -23.97 -6.26
C THR A 228 -4.89 -22.49 -6.02
N GLY A 229 -3.71 -22.07 -6.49
CA GLY A 229 -3.16 -20.73 -6.37
C GLY A 229 -1.73 -20.70 -6.92
N PHE A 230 -1.30 -19.53 -7.37
CA PHE A 230 -0.01 -19.30 -8.00
C PHE A 230 0.49 -17.89 -7.63
N ARG A 231 1.06 -17.77 -6.44
CA ARG A 231 1.38 -16.47 -5.82
C ARG A 231 2.53 -16.59 -4.83
N ASP A 232 2.89 -15.45 -4.25
CA ASP A 232 3.84 -15.29 -3.16
C ASP A 232 5.25 -15.76 -3.55
N PRO A 233 5.82 -15.24 -4.66
CA PRO A 233 7.13 -15.66 -5.16
C PRO A 233 8.21 -15.34 -4.12
N SER A 234 9.14 -16.28 -3.98
CA SER A 234 10.36 -16.10 -3.21
C SER A 234 11.56 -16.42 -4.09
N PHE A 235 12.49 -15.48 -4.17
CA PHE A 235 13.77 -15.69 -4.85
C PHE A 235 14.93 -15.40 -3.91
N PHE A 236 15.96 -16.22 -4.00
CA PHE A 236 17.16 -16.16 -3.17
C PHE A 236 18.32 -16.85 -3.92
N PRO A 237 19.56 -16.35 -3.76
CA PRO A 237 20.73 -17.07 -4.24
C PRO A 237 20.93 -18.36 -3.44
N SER A 238 21.36 -19.43 -4.09
CA SER A 238 21.62 -20.71 -3.43
C SER A 238 22.79 -21.43 -4.08
N THR A 239 23.96 -21.34 -3.45
CA THR A 239 25.18 -22.03 -3.90
C THR A 239 25.01 -23.54 -3.97
N ASP A 240 24.15 -24.11 -3.13
CA ASP A 240 23.86 -25.54 -3.12
C ASP A 240 23.04 -25.94 -4.36
N LEU A 241 22.08 -25.11 -4.77
CA LEU A 241 21.31 -25.35 -6.00
C LEU A 241 22.17 -25.11 -7.23
N ASP A 242 23.02 -24.08 -7.22
CA ASP A 242 23.95 -23.77 -8.32
C ASP A 242 24.96 -24.91 -8.54
N ALA A 243 25.39 -25.59 -7.46
CA ALA A 243 26.28 -26.75 -7.57
C ALA A 243 25.60 -28.00 -8.14
N LEU A 244 24.26 -28.10 -8.04
CA LEU A 244 23.48 -29.25 -8.48
C LEU A 244 22.92 -29.09 -9.90
N LEU A 245 22.71 -27.86 -10.36
CA LEU A 245 22.12 -27.54 -11.65
C LEU A 245 23.23 -27.07 -12.61
N PRO A 246 23.57 -27.87 -13.64
CA PRO A 246 24.70 -27.60 -14.54
C PRO A 246 24.45 -26.44 -15.53
#